data_AF-A0A969ELB5-F1
#
_entry.id   AF-A0A969ELB5-F1
#
_cell.length_a   1.000
_cell.length_b   1.000
_cell.length_c   1.000
_cell.angle_alpha   90.00
_cell.angle_beta   90.00
_cell.angle_gamma   90.00
#
_symmetry.space_group_name_H-M   'P 1'
#
loop_
_entity.id
_entity.type
_entity.pdbx_description
1 polymer ?
#
loop_
_entity_poly.entity_id
_entity_poly.type
_entity_poly.pdbx_seq_one_letter_code
_entity_poly.pdbx_strand_id
1 'polypeptide(L)'
;MILPHIPTPNGEPAALIATGRVDAVEMLDFLTYEHQEYYRYLNGGYRLPLVGGTDKMASGTPVGLYRTYVQLSPEEEFNYENWCKALRAGRTFLSGGALLWFTVEGSHPGDTITISNGATVEVKAEAQSIFPLHTLQIIQQGKVVAETNDLNGSKTLRLHEKIKITGDSWLAARCAGPSYQAYPHFDDRKRGIMAHTSPVYLTCGEEYQLFSAETAQYMLTLISGGLAYIRQRSPQYPPESVTHHHGLTDHLAELEKPFQEAIQAIHHRMHTLGISH
;
A
#
# COMPACT_ATOMS: atom_id res chain seq x y z
N MET A 1 -12.82 -3.57 1.06
CA MET A 1 -13.03 -2.11 1.17
C MET A 1 -11.73 -1.34 0.93
N ILE A 2 -11.77 -0.05 0.61
CA ILE A 2 -10.58 0.82 0.66
C ILE A 2 -10.31 1.22 2.11
N LEU A 3 -9.08 1.05 2.57
CA LEU A 3 -8.63 1.52 3.88
C LEU A 3 -8.04 2.93 3.72
N PRO A 4 -8.72 4.00 4.19
CA PRO A 4 -8.24 5.36 4.04
C PRO A 4 -7.06 5.66 4.98
N HIS A 5 -6.23 6.64 4.59
CA HIS A 5 -5.25 7.28 5.48
C HIS A 5 -4.22 6.34 6.15
N ILE A 6 -3.74 5.30 5.46
CA ILE A 6 -2.69 4.45 6.01
C ILE A 6 -1.44 5.29 6.30
N PRO A 7 -0.77 5.11 7.45
CA PRO A 7 -1.05 4.17 8.53
C PRO A 7 -1.76 4.81 9.73
N THR A 8 -2.34 6.01 9.63
CA THR A 8 -2.87 6.73 10.80
C THR A 8 -4.39 6.88 10.72
N PRO A 9 -5.16 6.25 11.63
CA PRO A 9 -4.75 5.44 12.79
C PRO A 9 -4.26 4.03 12.40
N ASN A 10 -3.34 3.43 13.17
CA ASN A 10 -2.65 2.17 12.79
C ASN A 10 -3.17 0.89 13.48
N GLY A 11 -4.17 0.98 14.38
CA GLY A 11 -4.68 -0.17 15.13
C GLY A 11 -5.57 -1.10 14.30
N GLU A 12 -6.74 -0.61 13.91
CA GLU A 12 -7.74 -1.29 13.09
C GLU A 12 -7.19 -1.78 11.73
N PRO A 13 -6.33 -1.03 11.01
CA PRO A 13 -5.69 -1.50 9.78
C PRO A 13 -5.10 -2.90 9.88
N ALA A 14 -4.36 -3.21 10.95
CA ALA A 14 -3.71 -4.51 11.09
C ALA A 14 -4.74 -5.66 11.11
N ALA A 15 -5.88 -5.47 11.78
CA ALA A 15 -6.94 -6.46 11.83
C ALA A 15 -7.62 -6.65 10.46
N LEU A 16 -7.93 -5.56 9.78
CA LEU A 16 -8.57 -5.60 8.46
C LEU A 16 -7.66 -6.20 7.39
N ILE A 17 -6.36 -5.90 7.43
CA ILE A 17 -5.35 -6.45 6.51
C ILE A 17 -5.14 -7.94 6.79
N ALA A 18 -4.96 -8.33 8.05
CA ALA A 18 -4.75 -9.73 8.44
C ALA A 18 -5.89 -10.65 7.99
N THR A 19 -7.11 -10.14 7.97
CA THR A 19 -8.32 -10.89 7.64
C THR A 19 -8.76 -10.75 6.17
N GLY A 20 -7.97 -10.08 5.33
CA GLY A 20 -8.26 -9.96 3.90
C GLY A 20 -9.48 -9.10 3.57
N ARG A 21 -9.87 -8.17 4.46
CA ARG A 21 -11.04 -7.29 4.28
C ARG A 21 -10.73 -6.03 3.47
N VAL A 22 -9.45 -5.76 3.24
CA VAL A 22 -8.94 -4.58 2.52
C VAL A 22 -8.69 -4.93 1.06
N ASP A 23 -9.30 -4.16 0.17
CA ASP A 23 -9.11 -4.24 -1.29
C ASP A 23 -7.95 -3.35 -1.76
N ALA A 24 -7.70 -2.24 -1.06
CA ALA A 24 -6.60 -1.31 -1.30
C ALA A 24 -6.37 -0.40 -0.09
N VAL A 25 -5.20 0.23 -0.01
CA VAL A 25 -4.83 1.19 1.03
C VAL A 25 -4.57 2.56 0.42
N GLU A 26 -5.13 3.60 1.04
CA GLU A 26 -4.92 4.99 0.62
C GLU A 26 -3.80 5.63 1.43
N MET A 27 -2.82 6.22 0.76
CA MET A 27 -1.74 6.97 1.38
C MET A 27 -1.90 8.47 1.09
N LEU A 28 -2.03 9.29 2.14
CA LEU A 28 -2.15 10.75 2.01
C LEU A 28 -0.81 11.47 2.20
N ASP A 29 -0.01 11.00 3.15
CA ASP A 29 1.29 11.56 3.45
C ASP A 29 2.37 10.62 2.90
N PHE A 30 3.48 11.21 2.45
CA PHE A 30 4.56 10.49 1.79
C PHE A 30 5.88 10.67 2.52
N LEU A 31 5.83 10.65 3.85
CA LEU A 31 7.01 10.72 4.67
C LEU A 31 7.58 9.32 4.88
N THR A 32 8.71 9.25 5.54
CA THR A 32 9.41 7.99 5.81
C THR A 32 8.51 7.00 6.58
N TYR A 33 7.68 7.49 7.50
CA TYR A 33 6.82 6.65 8.34
C TYR A 33 5.74 5.93 7.52
N GLU A 34 5.00 6.65 6.67
CA GLU A 34 3.91 6.07 5.87
C GLU A 34 4.43 5.00 4.91
N HIS A 35 5.57 5.27 4.26
CA HIS A 35 6.24 4.29 3.41
C HIS A 35 6.68 3.07 4.20
N GLN A 36 7.32 3.26 5.35
CA GLN A 36 7.79 2.15 6.17
C GLN A 36 6.65 1.26 6.63
N GLU A 37 5.52 1.84 7.06
CA GLU A 37 4.35 1.07 7.47
C GLU A 37 3.71 0.33 6.29
N TYR A 38 3.53 0.99 5.14
CA TYR A 38 3.04 0.32 3.94
C TYR A 38 3.94 -0.86 3.54
N TYR A 39 5.26 -0.64 3.48
CA TYR A 39 6.23 -1.67 3.14
C TYR A 39 6.31 -2.78 4.18
N ARG A 40 6.07 -2.49 5.46
CA ARG A 40 6.01 -3.50 6.53
C ARG A 40 4.92 -4.52 6.26
N TYR A 41 3.73 -4.09 5.88
CA TYR A 41 2.64 -5.00 5.50
C TYR A 41 2.98 -5.79 4.22
N LEU A 42 3.56 -5.15 3.19
CA LEU A 42 4.02 -5.86 1.99
C LEU A 42 5.08 -6.92 2.29
N ASN A 43 6.02 -6.62 3.20
CA ASN A 43 7.05 -7.55 3.68
C ASN A 43 6.46 -8.67 4.55
N GLY A 44 5.28 -8.44 5.15
CA GLY A 44 4.45 -9.49 5.73
C GLY A 44 3.79 -10.38 4.68
N GLY A 45 3.98 -10.13 3.38
CA GLY A 45 3.37 -10.86 2.26
C GLY A 45 1.92 -10.47 1.95
N TYR A 46 1.40 -9.41 2.58
CA TYR A 46 0.07 -8.90 2.25
C TYR A 46 0.11 -8.16 0.91
N ARG A 47 -0.82 -8.47 0.02
CA ARG A 47 -0.95 -7.80 -1.28
C ARG A 47 -1.88 -6.61 -1.13
N LEU A 48 -1.30 -5.41 -1.11
CA LEU A 48 -2.04 -4.17 -0.83
C LEU A 48 -1.91 -3.20 -2.00
N PRO A 49 -2.90 -3.14 -2.90
CA PRO A 49 -2.98 -2.08 -3.91
C PRO A 49 -2.89 -0.71 -3.26
N LEU A 50 -2.03 0.15 -3.79
CA LEU A 50 -1.85 1.51 -3.33
C LEU A 50 -2.75 2.45 -4.14
N VAL A 51 -3.52 3.28 -3.45
CA VAL A 51 -4.45 4.25 -4.05
C VAL A 51 -4.27 5.63 -3.42
N GLY A 52 -4.73 6.66 -4.11
CA GLY A 52 -4.84 8.01 -3.56
C GLY A 52 -6.17 8.66 -3.87
N GLY A 53 -6.71 9.31 -2.86
CA GLY A 53 -7.78 10.27 -2.93
C GLY A 53 -7.33 11.62 -2.39
N THR A 54 -8.03 12.66 -2.82
CA THR A 54 -7.69 14.03 -2.44
C THR A 54 -8.08 14.37 -1.01
N ASP A 55 -9.02 13.64 -0.38
CA ASP A 55 -9.59 13.97 0.93
C ASP A 55 -9.91 15.48 1.08
N LYS A 56 -10.77 15.98 0.17
CA LYS A 56 -11.12 17.39 0.11
C LYS A 56 -12.15 17.74 1.19
N MET A 57 -11.69 18.44 2.23
CA MET A 57 -12.53 18.88 3.36
C MET A 57 -12.86 20.38 3.36
N ALA A 58 -12.17 21.17 2.53
CA ALA A 58 -12.34 22.63 2.45
C ALA A 58 -12.26 23.13 0.99
N SER A 59 -12.55 24.40 0.76
CA SER A 59 -12.50 25.04 -0.57
C SER A 59 -11.07 25.32 -1.05
N GLY A 60 -10.08 25.43 -0.16
CA GLY A 60 -8.67 25.64 -0.51
C GLY A 60 -7.94 24.36 -0.98
N THR A 61 -8.62 23.22 -1.03
CA THR A 61 -8.11 21.98 -1.63
C THR A 61 -8.77 21.73 -2.99
N PRO A 62 -8.02 21.77 -4.12
CA PRO A 62 -8.56 21.43 -5.44
C PRO A 62 -8.99 19.96 -5.54
N VAL A 63 -10.13 19.68 -6.18
CA VAL A 63 -10.56 18.29 -6.43
C VAL A 63 -9.59 17.59 -7.38
N GLY A 64 -9.22 16.36 -7.05
CA GLY A 64 -8.34 15.53 -7.88
C GLY A 64 -6.87 15.92 -7.78
N LEU A 65 -6.44 16.56 -6.69
CA LEU A 65 -5.03 16.85 -6.45
C LEU A 65 -4.22 15.55 -6.34
N TYR A 66 -4.75 14.59 -5.57
CA TYR A 66 -4.31 13.20 -5.59
C TYR A 66 -5.28 12.35 -6.37
N ARG A 67 -4.71 11.44 -7.17
CA ARG A 67 -5.45 10.55 -8.06
C ARG A 67 -4.92 9.12 -7.96
N THR A 68 -5.85 8.20 -8.15
CA THR A 68 -5.53 6.80 -8.46
C THR A 68 -5.65 6.60 -9.96
N TYR A 69 -4.58 6.19 -10.60
CA TYR A 69 -4.60 5.70 -11.97
C TYR A 69 -4.68 4.18 -11.93
N VAL A 70 -5.54 3.60 -12.76
CA VAL A 70 -5.76 2.16 -12.85
C VAL A 70 -5.56 1.74 -14.30
N GLN A 71 -4.71 0.77 -14.54
CA GLN A 71 -4.43 0.23 -15.86
C GLN A 71 -5.40 -0.92 -16.17
N LEU A 72 -6.23 -0.73 -17.18
CA LEU A 72 -7.06 -1.79 -17.77
C LEU A 72 -6.28 -2.54 -18.86
N SER A 73 -6.67 -3.79 -19.11
CA SER A 73 -6.19 -4.49 -20.31
C SER A 73 -6.67 -3.76 -21.56
N PRO A 74 -5.91 -3.70 -22.66
CA PRO A 74 -6.38 -3.12 -23.92
C PRO A 74 -7.67 -3.74 -24.46
N GLU A 75 -7.95 -4.98 -24.09
CA GLU A 75 -9.13 -5.75 -24.46
C GLU A 75 -10.32 -5.55 -23.49
N GLU A 76 -10.11 -4.91 -22.33
CA GLU A 76 -11.16 -4.64 -21.35
C GLU A 76 -11.83 -3.28 -21.64
N GLU A 77 -13.16 -3.26 -21.72
CA GLU A 77 -13.92 -2.01 -21.82
C GLU A 77 -13.76 -1.17 -20.55
N PHE A 78 -13.68 0.16 -20.71
CA PHE A 78 -13.73 1.07 -19.58
C PHE A 78 -15.14 1.17 -18.99
N ASN A 79 -15.40 0.36 -17.96
CA ASN A 79 -16.59 0.41 -17.13
C ASN A 79 -16.23 0.24 -15.65
N TYR A 80 -17.20 0.48 -14.76
CA TYR A 80 -16.99 0.46 -13.31
C TYR A 80 -16.48 -0.89 -12.79
N GLU A 81 -17.05 -1.98 -13.30
CA GLU A 81 -16.74 -3.35 -12.87
C GLU A 81 -15.29 -3.72 -13.22
N ASN A 82 -14.88 -3.46 -14.47
CA ASN A 82 -13.51 -3.69 -14.93
C ASN A 82 -12.51 -2.78 -14.18
N TRP A 83 -12.86 -1.53 -13.93
CA TRP A 83 -12.03 -0.62 -13.13
C TRP A 83 -11.83 -1.13 -11.70
N CYS A 84 -12.90 -1.57 -11.02
CA CYS A 84 -12.81 -2.15 -9.68
C CYS A 84 -12.02 -3.47 -9.65
N LYS A 85 -12.14 -4.31 -10.69
CA LYS A 85 -11.36 -5.54 -10.82
C LYS A 85 -9.86 -5.24 -10.98
N ALA A 86 -9.49 -4.31 -11.86
CA ALA A 86 -8.11 -3.92 -12.08
C ALA A 86 -7.49 -3.21 -10.85
N LEU A 87 -8.28 -2.39 -10.14
CA LEU A 87 -7.86 -1.79 -8.88
C LEU A 87 -7.54 -2.84 -7.82
N ARG A 88 -8.44 -3.81 -7.60
CA ARG A 88 -8.22 -4.92 -6.66
C ARG A 88 -7.05 -5.80 -7.06
N ALA A 89 -6.78 -5.92 -8.36
CA ALA A 89 -5.61 -6.62 -8.87
C ALA A 89 -4.29 -5.84 -8.61
N GLY A 90 -4.33 -4.59 -8.14
CA GLY A 90 -3.13 -3.80 -7.88
C GLY A 90 -2.54 -3.16 -9.13
N ARG A 91 -3.29 -3.06 -10.23
CA ARG A 91 -2.86 -2.39 -11.47
C ARG A 91 -2.93 -0.88 -11.33
N THR A 92 -2.34 -0.35 -10.26
CA THR A 92 -2.53 1.03 -9.85
C THR A 92 -1.21 1.76 -9.66
N PHE A 93 -1.27 3.07 -9.83
CA PHE A 93 -0.34 3.98 -9.17
C PHE A 93 -1.10 5.16 -8.58
N LEU A 94 -0.55 5.64 -7.47
CA LEU A 94 -0.98 6.82 -6.77
C LEU A 94 -0.16 8.01 -7.27
N SER A 95 -0.84 9.12 -7.55
CA SER A 95 -0.24 10.32 -8.12
C SER A 95 -0.69 11.58 -7.40
N GLY A 96 0.29 12.40 -7.00
CA GLY A 96 0.13 13.80 -6.64
C GLY A 96 0.52 14.74 -7.79
N GLY A 97 0.41 14.33 -9.04
CA GLY A 97 0.70 15.16 -10.22
C GLY A 97 1.68 14.55 -11.22
N ALA A 98 2.49 13.58 -10.80
CA ALA A 98 3.35 12.82 -11.70
C ALA A 98 2.63 11.58 -12.25
N LEU A 99 2.81 11.29 -13.53
CA LEU A 99 2.47 9.99 -14.13
C LEU A 99 3.67 9.07 -14.01
N LEU A 100 3.42 7.79 -13.72
CA LEU A 100 4.47 6.83 -13.43
C LEU A 100 4.18 5.52 -14.16
N TRP A 101 5.12 5.10 -14.99
CA TRP A 101 5.13 3.81 -15.66
C TRP A 101 6.20 2.94 -15.02
N PHE A 102 5.89 1.67 -14.81
CA PHE A 102 6.77 0.72 -14.16
C PHE A 102 6.55 -0.67 -14.73
N THR A 103 7.64 -1.36 -15.07
CA THR A 103 7.60 -2.77 -15.47
C THR A 103 8.79 -3.56 -14.93
N VAL A 104 8.56 -4.85 -14.69
CA VAL A 104 9.57 -5.84 -14.31
C VAL A 104 9.42 -7.03 -15.26
N GLU A 105 10.44 -7.33 -16.06
CA GLU A 105 10.34 -8.33 -17.15
C GLU A 105 9.10 -8.13 -18.04
N GLY A 106 8.77 -6.85 -18.30
CA GLY A 106 7.58 -6.47 -19.07
C GLY A 106 6.24 -6.62 -18.33
N SER A 107 6.22 -7.16 -17.12
CA SER A 107 5.01 -7.28 -16.28
C SER A 107 4.73 -5.99 -15.51
N HIS A 108 3.47 -5.76 -15.15
CA HIS A 108 2.95 -4.49 -14.63
C HIS A 108 2.60 -4.57 -13.14
N PRO A 109 2.46 -3.42 -12.44
CA PRO A 109 1.95 -3.39 -11.06
C PRO A 109 0.72 -4.28 -10.88
N GLY A 110 0.71 -5.06 -9.79
CA GLY A 110 -0.32 -6.05 -9.50
C GLY A 110 0.00 -7.47 -9.99
N ASP A 111 0.84 -7.61 -11.01
CA ASP A 111 1.20 -8.93 -11.55
C ASP A 111 2.12 -9.69 -10.58
N THR A 112 2.14 -11.01 -10.72
CA THR A 112 3.10 -11.90 -10.06
C THR A 112 3.89 -12.65 -11.14
N ILE A 113 5.21 -12.54 -11.11
CA ILE A 113 6.10 -13.28 -12.02
C ILE A 113 6.84 -14.38 -11.27
N THR A 114 6.91 -15.56 -11.90
CA THR A 114 7.74 -16.67 -11.41
C THR A 114 9.13 -16.57 -12.01
N ILE A 115 10.15 -16.59 -11.16
CA ILE A 115 11.56 -16.49 -11.54
C ILE A 115 12.38 -17.58 -10.86
N SER A 116 13.57 -17.87 -11.38
CA SER A 116 14.51 -18.72 -10.66
C SER A 116 15.10 -17.98 -9.45
N ASN A 117 15.35 -18.70 -8.36
CA ASN A 117 16.05 -18.11 -7.22
C ASN A 117 17.45 -17.62 -7.63
N GLY A 118 17.80 -16.38 -7.27
CA GLY A 118 19.04 -15.75 -7.66
C GLY A 118 19.01 -15.10 -9.05
N ALA A 119 17.85 -15.10 -9.74
CA ALA A 119 17.69 -14.44 -11.03
C ALA A 119 17.92 -12.91 -10.92
N THR A 120 18.34 -12.34 -12.04
CA THR A 120 18.42 -10.88 -12.22
C THR A 120 17.34 -10.48 -13.21
N VAL A 121 16.46 -9.58 -12.80
CA VAL A 121 15.33 -9.11 -13.60
C VAL A 121 15.60 -7.73 -14.19
N GLU A 122 15.15 -7.51 -15.42
CA GLU A 122 15.10 -6.20 -16.06
C GLU A 122 13.94 -5.37 -15.48
N VAL A 123 14.25 -4.15 -15.06
CA VAL A 123 13.29 -3.22 -14.47
C VAL A 123 13.34 -1.89 -15.19
N LYS A 124 12.18 -1.37 -15.58
CA LYS A 124 12.03 -0.07 -16.25
C LYS A 124 11.05 0.80 -15.49
N ALA A 125 11.44 2.04 -15.23
CA ALA A 125 10.57 3.06 -14.65
C ALA A 125 10.69 4.36 -15.45
N GLU A 126 9.56 5.03 -15.65
CA GLU A 126 9.49 6.35 -16.26
C GLU A 126 8.52 7.21 -15.48
N ALA A 127 8.93 8.42 -15.13
CA ALA A 127 8.06 9.43 -14.53
C ALA A 127 7.94 10.64 -15.44
N GLN A 128 6.73 11.15 -15.62
CA GLN A 128 6.47 12.42 -16.31
C GLN A 128 5.62 13.34 -15.45
N SER A 129 5.89 14.63 -15.48
CA SER A 129 5.09 15.62 -14.75
C SER A 129 5.17 16.99 -15.41
N ILE A 130 4.11 17.78 -15.24
CA ILE A 130 4.14 19.21 -15.59
C ILE A 130 4.98 20.02 -14.60
N PHE A 131 5.19 19.48 -13.40
CA PHE A 131 6.05 20.02 -12.34
C PHE A 131 7.44 19.37 -12.38
N PRO A 132 8.48 20.03 -11.87
CA PRO A 132 9.83 19.46 -11.85
C PRO A 132 9.93 18.28 -10.87
N LEU A 133 10.36 17.13 -11.37
CA LEU A 133 10.73 15.94 -10.61
C LEU A 133 12.25 15.86 -10.48
N HIS A 134 12.75 15.37 -9.36
CA HIS A 134 14.19 15.32 -9.11
C HIS A 134 14.69 13.92 -8.86
N THR A 135 13.84 13.03 -8.32
CA THR A 135 14.25 11.69 -7.93
C THR A 135 13.23 10.68 -8.41
N LEU A 136 13.70 9.61 -9.05
CA LEU A 136 12.94 8.41 -9.39
C LEU A 136 13.68 7.19 -8.83
N GLN A 137 12.99 6.38 -8.02
CA GLN A 137 13.57 5.25 -7.29
C GLN A 137 12.83 3.95 -7.62
N ILE A 138 13.58 2.85 -7.63
CA ILE A 138 13.04 1.49 -7.56
C ILE A 138 13.27 0.95 -6.14
N ILE A 139 12.20 0.41 -5.57
CA ILE A 139 12.15 -0.11 -4.21
C ILE A 139 12.02 -1.62 -4.25
N GLN A 140 12.85 -2.33 -3.49
CA GLN A 140 12.73 -3.77 -3.23
C GLN A 140 12.57 -3.98 -1.74
N GLN A 141 11.43 -4.55 -1.31
CA GLN A 141 11.19 -4.89 0.10
C GLN A 141 11.44 -3.73 1.08
N GLY A 142 11.15 -2.51 0.64
CA GLY A 142 11.30 -1.27 1.40
C GLY A 142 12.67 -0.59 1.32
N LYS A 143 13.61 -1.12 0.52
CA LYS A 143 14.94 -0.54 0.28
C LYS A 143 15.04 0.03 -1.12
N VAL A 144 15.64 1.22 -1.26
CA VAL A 144 16.01 1.77 -2.57
C VAL A 144 17.14 0.93 -3.15
N VAL A 145 16.90 0.28 -4.28
CA VAL A 145 17.89 -0.58 -4.96
C VAL A 145 18.43 0.01 -6.26
N ALA A 146 17.75 1.02 -6.78
CA ALA A 146 18.22 1.84 -7.88
C ALA A 146 17.54 3.21 -7.83
N GLU A 147 18.24 4.23 -8.31
CA GLU A 147 17.69 5.57 -8.44
C GLU A 147 18.35 6.37 -9.56
N THR A 148 17.62 7.35 -10.07
CA THR A 148 18.16 8.42 -10.92
C THR A 148 17.76 9.78 -10.35
N ASN A 149 18.64 10.76 -10.50
CA ASN A 149 18.45 12.10 -9.96
C ASN A 149 18.73 13.19 -11.01
N ASP A 150 17.94 14.26 -10.99
CA ASP A 150 18.21 15.51 -11.71
C ASP A 150 18.16 16.68 -10.73
N LEU A 151 19.32 17.30 -10.47
CA LEU A 151 19.47 18.39 -9.50
C LEU A 151 18.76 19.68 -9.93
N ASN A 152 18.52 19.87 -11.22
CA ASN A 152 17.82 21.05 -11.74
C ASN A 152 16.31 20.81 -11.87
N GLY A 153 15.87 19.58 -11.65
CA GLY A 153 14.50 19.15 -11.87
C GLY A 153 14.19 18.94 -13.35
N SER A 154 13.55 17.82 -13.65
CA SER A 154 13.12 17.45 -15.00
C SER A 154 11.63 17.17 -15.06
N LYS A 155 11.02 17.41 -16.23
CA LYS A 155 9.66 16.97 -16.52
C LYS A 155 9.58 15.48 -16.84
N THR A 156 10.72 14.83 -17.06
CA THR A 156 10.81 13.40 -17.38
C THR A 156 12.06 12.78 -16.76
N LEU A 157 11.85 11.70 -16.01
CA LEU A 157 12.92 10.85 -15.49
C LEU A 157 12.73 9.43 -16.00
N ARG A 158 13.83 8.75 -16.33
CA ARG A 158 13.83 7.36 -16.80
C ARG A 158 14.91 6.59 -16.05
N LEU A 159 14.58 5.36 -15.67
CA LEU A 159 15.48 4.44 -15.00
C LEU A 159 15.31 3.06 -15.63
N HIS A 160 16.42 2.42 -16.00
CA HIS A 160 16.43 1.08 -16.58
C HIS A 160 17.60 0.33 -15.97
N GLU A 161 17.28 -0.67 -15.14
CA GLU A 161 18.26 -1.36 -14.31
C GLU A 161 18.04 -2.86 -14.30
N LYS A 162 19.06 -3.59 -13.84
CA LYS A 162 19.04 -5.04 -13.64
C LYS A 162 19.16 -5.34 -12.15
N ILE A 163 18.11 -5.90 -11.55
CA ILE A 163 18.01 -6.08 -10.09
C ILE A 163 18.05 -7.57 -9.76
N LYS A 164 18.94 -7.95 -8.82
CA LYS A 164 19.07 -9.32 -8.35
C LYS A 164 17.99 -9.66 -7.32
N ILE A 165 17.38 -10.83 -7.46
CA ILE A 165 16.31 -11.32 -6.59
C ILE A 165 16.73 -12.62 -5.93
N THR A 166 16.69 -12.68 -4.60
CA THR A 166 17.21 -13.80 -3.80
C THR A 166 16.11 -14.41 -2.93
N GLY A 167 14.99 -14.78 -3.56
CA GLY A 167 13.78 -15.27 -2.92
C GLY A 167 12.54 -14.46 -3.33
N ASP A 168 11.39 -14.81 -2.77
CA ASP A 168 10.16 -14.07 -2.99
C ASP A 168 10.33 -12.60 -2.59
N SER A 169 9.80 -11.71 -3.41
CA SER A 169 10.04 -10.28 -3.28
C SER A 169 8.92 -9.48 -3.95
N TRP A 170 8.90 -8.19 -3.69
CA TRP A 170 8.13 -7.24 -4.47
C TRP A 170 9.03 -6.09 -4.90
N LEU A 171 8.69 -5.47 -6.03
CA LEU A 171 9.34 -4.28 -6.54
C LEU A 171 8.29 -3.19 -6.78
N ALA A 172 8.61 -1.94 -6.48
CA ALA A 172 7.76 -0.79 -6.80
C ALA A 172 8.61 0.39 -7.28
N ALA A 173 8.00 1.33 -8.01
CA ALA A 173 8.64 2.59 -8.36
C ALA A 173 7.98 3.77 -7.63
N ARG A 174 8.77 4.80 -7.34
CA ARG A 174 8.28 6.05 -6.77
C ARG A 174 9.11 7.25 -7.23
N CYS A 175 8.48 8.41 -7.37
CA CYS A 175 9.16 9.64 -7.75
C CYS A 175 8.66 10.84 -6.94
N ALA A 176 9.53 11.83 -6.75
CA ALA A 176 9.23 13.05 -6.00
C ALA A 176 10.24 14.17 -6.31
N GLY A 177 10.29 15.18 -5.44
CA GLY A 177 11.29 16.25 -5.46
C GLY A 177 12.66 15.81 -4.91
N PRO A 178 13.55 16.76 -4.59
CA PRO A 178 14.95 16.50 -4.26
C PRO A 178 15.11 15.52 -3.10
N SER A 179 16.03 14.55 -3.21
CA SER A 179 16.26 13.53 -2.19
C SER A 179 14.98 12.77 -1.80
N TYR A 180 14.07 12.58 -2.77
CA TYR A 180 12.73 12.01 -2.58
C TYR A 180 11.79 12.82 -1.63
N GLN A 181 12.10 14.08 -1.33
CA GLN A 181 11.17 14.95 -0.61
C GLN A 181 10.21 15.61 -1.59
N ALA A 182 8.91 15.35 -1.47
CA ALA A 182 7.91 15.89 -2.37
C ALA A 182 7.77 17.41 -2.19
N TYR A 183 7.82 18.15 -3.30
CA TYR A 183 7.48 19.57 -3.25
C TYR A 183 6.00 19.74 -2.95
N PRO A 184 5.61 20.70 -2.10
CA PRO A 184 4.22 20.89 -1.76
C PRO A 184 3.47 21.60 -2.89
N HIS A 185 2.25 21.13 -3.16
CA HIS A 185 1.22 21.91 -3.82
C HIS A 185 0.86 23.14 -2.97
N PHE A 186 0.29 24.14 -3.64
CA PHE A 186 -0.29 25.30 -2.96
C PHE A 186 -1.76 25.04 -2.56
N ASP A 187 -2.00 23.92 -1.86
CA ASP A 187 -3.27 23.65 -1.17
C ASP A 187 -3.13 23.86 0.34
N ASP A 188 -4.26 23.76 1.06
CA ASP A 188 -4.31 23.96 2.51
C ASP A 188 -3.44 22.97 3.30
N ARG A 189 -3.21 21.77 2.75
CA ARG A 189 -2.45 20.70 3.41
C ARG A 189 -1.02 20.54 2.90
N LYS A 190 -0.58 21.36 1.94
CA LYS A 190 0.76 21.28 1.33
C LYS A 190 1.09 19.88 0.78
N ARG A 191 0.12 19.24 0.12
CA ARG A 191 0.25 17.87 -0.39
C ARG A 191 1.38 17.75 -1.41
N GLY A 192 2.03 16.59 -1.47
CA GLY A 192 3.25 16.40 -2.24
C GLY A 192 3.02 16.22 -3.75
N ILE A 193 3.91 16.78 -4.57
CA ILE A 193 4.07 16.44 -5.97
C ILE A 193 4.95 15.18 -6.07
N MET A 194 4.31 14.05 -6.34
CA MET A 194 4.94 12.73 -6.30
C MET A 194 4.13 11.69 -7.08
N ALA A 195 4.68 10.48 -7.22
CA ALA A 195 3.90 9.28 -7.53
C ALA A 195 4.52 8.03 -6.89
N HIS A 196 3.71 7.00 -6.67
CA HIS A 196 4.13 5.68 -6.17
C HIS A 196 3.26 4.57 -6.77
N THR A 197 3.87 3.53 -7.35
CA THR A 197 3.12 2.40 -7.91
C THR A 197 2.68 1.42 -6.84
N SER A 198 1.62 0.65 -7.11
CA SER A 198 1.51 -0.67 -6.49
C SER A 198 2.70 -1.56 -6.86
N PRO A 199 2.96 -2.64 -6.13
CA PRO A 199 4.11 -3.50 -6.40
C PRO A 199 3.87 -4.45 -7.58
N VAL A 200 4.95 -4.83 -8.26
CA VAL A 200 5.05 -6.11 -8.99
C VAL A 200 5.60 -7.15 -8.03
N TYR A 201 4.95 -8.32 -7.96
CA TYR A 201 5.37 -9.41 -7.07
C TYR A 201 6.23 -10.42 -7.84
N LEU A 202 7.22 -10.98 -7.17
CA LEU A 202 8.13 -11.99 -7.71
C LEU A 202 8.13 -13.19 -6.79
N THR A 203 7.92 -14.38 -7.34
CA THR A 203 8.02 -15.64 -6.61
C THR A 203 9.09 -16.53 -7.20
N CYS A 204 9.83 -17.22 -6.33
CA CYS A 204 10.79 -18.26 -6.70
C CYS A 204 10.19 -19.68 -6.61
N GLY A 205 8.93 -19.79 -6.21
CA GLY A 205 8.18 -21.05 -6.09
C GLY A 205 6.93 -21.09 -6.97
N GLU A 206 6.03 -22.02 -6.65
CA GLU A 206 4.72 -22.12 -7.33
C GLU A 206 3.78 -20.98 -6.94
N GLU A 207 3.88 -20.52 -5.69
CA GLU A 207 3.07 -19.44 -5.14
C GLU A 207 3.94 -18.40 -4.44
N TYR A 208 3.51 -17.14 -4.51
CA TYR A 208 4.14 -16.05 -3.77
C TYR A 208 3.92 -16.20 -2.26
N GLN A 209 5.01 -16.38 -1.51
CA GLN A 209 5.01 -16.64 -0.08
C GLN A 209 6.06 -15.81 0.66
N LEU A 210 6.05 -14.48 0.49
CA LEU A 210 6.83 -13.60 1.36
C LEU A 210 6.24 -13.58 2.77
N PHE A 211 7.10 -13.64 3.79
CA PHE A 211 6.68 -13.59 5.19
C PHE A 211 7.75 -12.92 6.06
N SER A 212 7.29 -12.17 7.07
CA SER A 212 8.14 -11.56 8.08
C SER A 212 7.57 -11.83 9.47
N ALA A 213 8.33 -12.55 10.30
CA ALA A 213 7.95 -12.81 11.68
C ALA A 213 7.88 -11.52 12.51
N GLU A 214 8.75 -10.55 12.20
CA GLU A 214 8.71 -9.22 12.81
C GLU A 214 7.40 -8.49 12.46
N THR A 215 6.98 -8.52 11.19
CA THR A 215 5.69 -7.93 10.78
C THR A 215 4.53 -8.62 11.48
N ALA A 216 4.52 -9.96 11.56
CA ALA A 216 3.46 -10.70 12.24
C ALA A 216 3.34 -10.31 13.72
N GLN A 217 4.46 -10.25 14.44
CA GLN A 217 4.48 -9.83 15.85
C GLN A 217 4.08 -8.37 16.04
N TYR A 218 4.50 -7.49 15.12
CA TYR A 218 4.08 -6.10 15.10
C TYR A 218 2.56 -5.97 14.93
N MET A 219 1.97 -6.71 13.98
CA MET A 219 0.52 -6.72 13.77
C MET A 219 -0.23 -7.26 14.99
N LEU A 220 0.23 -8.34 15.62
CA LEU A 220 -0.35 -8.86 16.85
C LEU A 220 -0.31 -7.83 17.99
N THR A 221 0.75 -7.03 18.07
CA THR A 221 0.88 -5.93 19.04
C THR A 221 -0.17 -4.85 18.79
N LEU A 222 -0.33 -4.40 17.54
CA LEU A 222 -1.34 -3.41 17.16
C LEU A 222 -2.77 -3.91 17.45
N ILE A 223 -3.06 -5.16 17.08
CA ILE A 223 -4.37 -5.81 17.28
C ILE A 223 -4.68 -5.93 18.79
N SER A 224 -3.69 -6.32 19.60
CA SER A 224 -3.82 -6.39 21.04
C SER A 224 -4.06 -5.01 21.66
N GLY A 225 -3.39 -3.97 21.15
CA GLY A 225 -3.63 -2.58 21.52
C GLY A 225 -5.05 -2.12 21.21
N GLY A 226 -5.58 -2.45 20.03
CA GLY A 226 -6.96 -2.17 19.64
C GLY A 226 -7.98 -2.86 20.54
N LEU A 227 -7.78 -4.15 20.85
CA LEU A 227 -8.61 -4.88 21.82
C LEU A 227 -8.55 -4.26 23.21
N ALA A 228 -7.37 -3.87 23.69
CA ALA A 228 -7.23 -3.20 24.98
C ALA A 228 -7.97 -1.85 25.00
N TYR A 229 -7.94 -1.09 23.90
CA TYR A 229 -8.70 0.14 23.76
C TYR A 229 -10.20 -0.11 23.87
N ILE A 230 -10.75 -1.06 23.09
CA ILE A 230 -12.18 -1.42 23.12
C ILE A 230 -12.62 -1.83 24.54
N ARG A 231 -11.80 -2.64 25.22
CA ARG A 231 -12.15 -3.18 26.54
C ARG A 231 -12.04 -2.17 27.68
N GLN A 232 -11.10 -1.23 27.59
CA GLN A 232 -10.67 -0.46 28.76
C GLN A 232 -10.80 1.06 28.60
N ARG A 233 -10.94 1.57 27.37
CA ARG A 233 -10.84 3.00 27.10
C ARG A 233 -11.95 3.56 26.21
N SER A 234 -12.54 2.77 25.31
CA SER A 234 -13.58 3.27 24.43
C SER A 234 -14.81 3.67 25.25
N PRO A 235 -15.43 4.83 24.98
CA PRO A 235 -16.70 5.20 25.60
C PRO A 235 -17.75 4.14 25.32
N GLN A 236 -18.39 3.66 26.40
CA GLN A 236 -19.49 2.69 26.30
C GLN A 236 -20.79 3.42 26.57
N TYR A 237 -21.75 3.24 25.66
CA TYR A 237 -23.11 3.75 25.81
C TYR A 237 -24.04 2.60 26.15
N PRO A 238 -25.10 2.84 26.95
CA PRO A 238 -26.15 1.85 27.15
C PRO A 238 -26.69 1.36 25.81
N PRO A 239 -26.85 0.03 25.59
CA PRO A 239 -27.25 -0.54 24.30
C PRO A 239 -28.50 0.12 23.68
N GLU A 240 -29.47 0.49 24.52
CA GLU A 240 -30.72 1.14 24.14
C GLU A 240 -30.56 2.59 23.65
N SER A 241 -29.40 3.21 23.90
CA SER A 241 -29.09 4.59 23.53
C SER A 241 -28.24 4.71 22.26
N VAL A 242 -27.74 3.58 21.75
CA VAL A 242 -26.90 3.55 20.54
C VAL A 242 -27.80 3.63 19.31
N THR A 243 -27.61 4.64 18.47
CA THR A 243 -28.42 4.84 17.24
C THR A 243 -27.97 3.97 16.06
N HIS A 244 -26.82 3.32 16.18
CA HIS A 244 -26.28 2.34 15.24
C HIS A 244 -26.38 0.92 15.84
N HIS A 245 -27.33 0.13 15.36
CA HIS A 245 -27.48 -1.26 15.76
C HIS A 245 -26.89 -2.19 14.70
N HIS A 246 -25.99 -3.08 15.12
CA HIS A 246 -25.44 -4.16 14.27
C HIS A 246 -26.28 -5.45 14.34
N GLY A 247 -27.47 -5.40 14.95
CA GLY A 247 -28.41 -6.52 15.02
C GLY A 247 -28.04 -7.66 15.98
N LEU A 248 -26.96 -7.53 16.76
CA LEU A 248 -26.57 -8.50 17.80
C LEU A 248 -26.75 -7.90 19.19
N THR A 249 -26.97 -8.77 20.18
CA THR A 249 -27.22 -8.38 21.57
C THR A 249 -25.94 -8.02 22.33
N ASP A 250 -24.80 -8.58 21.95
CA ASP A 250 -23.49 -8.29 22.55
C ASP A 250 -22.69 -7.37 21.64
N HIS A 251 -22.72 -6.08 21.95
CA HIS A 251 -22.01 -5.05 21.19
C HIS A 251 -20.49 -5.20 21.28
N LEU A 252 -19.97 -5.52 22.47
CA LEU A 252 -18.54 -5.65 22.69
C LEU A 252 -17.98 -6.84 21.94
N ALA A 253 -18.65 -8.00 21.99
CA ALA A 253 -18.23 -9.17 21.23
C ALA A 253 -18.18 -8.88 19.72
N GLU A 254 -19.13 -8.12 19.17
CA GLU A 254 -19.10 -7.74 17.76
C GLU A 254 -17.94 -6.82 17.41
N LEU A 255 -17.63 -5.83 18.26
CA LEU A 255 -16.48 -4.95 18.05
C LEU A 255 -15.14 -5.69 18.15
N GLU A 256 -15.04 -6.68 19.04
CA GLU A 256 -13.82 -7.47 19.22
C GLU A 256 -13.61 -8.53 18.13
N LYS A 257 -14.69 -9.03 17.52
CA LYS A 257 -14.65 -10.17 16.60
C LYS A 257 -13.64 -10.02 15.46
N PRO A 258 -13.56 -8.89 14.71
CA PRO A 258 -12.56 -8.73 13.65
C PRO A 258 -11.11 -8.84 14.16
N PHE A 259 -10.85 -8.39 15.38
CA PHE A 259 -9.52 -8.49 16.00
C PHE A 259 -9.20 -9.92 16.40
N GLN A 260 -10.16 -10.66 16.96
CA GLN A 260 -9.98 -12.06 17.32
C GLN A 260 -9.73 -12.93 16.07
N GLU A 261 -10.48 -12.70 14.99
CA GLU A 261 -10.26 -13.35 13.69
C GLU A 261 -8.88 -13.01 13.11
N ALA A 262 -8.41 -11.77 13.28
CA ALA A 262 -7.08 -11.36 12.84
C ALA A 262 -5.96 -12.07 13.61
N ILE A 263 -6.10 -12.22 14.94
CA ILE A 263 -5.16 -13.01 15.76
C ILE A 263 -5.10 -14.45 15.24
N GLN A 264 -6.25 -15.08 15.02
CA GLN A 264 -6.33 -16.45 14.49
C GLN A 264 -5.70 -16.57 13.11
N ALA A 265 -5.96 -15.63 12.20
CA ALA A 265 -5.40 -15.63 10.85
C ALA A 265 -3.87 -15.52 10.86
N ILE A 266 -3.31 -14.64 11.72
CA ILE A 266 -1.86 -14.48 11.84
C ILE A 266 -1.23 -15.74 12.46
N HIS A 267 -1.77 -16.27 13.56
CA HIS A 267 -1.25 -17.49 14.17
C HIS A 267 -1.36 -18.70 13.24
N HIS A 268 -2.46 -18.84 12.51
CA HIS A 268 -2.60 -19.89 11.51
C HIS A 268 -1.49 -19.80 10.45
N ARG A 269 -1.20 -18.59 9.95
CA ARG A 269 -0.12 -18.36 8.99
C ARG A 269 1.26 -18.67 9.57
N MET A 270 1.52 -18.27 10.82
CA MET A 270 2.77 -18.60 11.52
C MET A 270 2.93 -20.12 11.72
N HIS A 271 1.85 -20.81 12.12
CA HIS A 271 1.82 -22.25 12.29
C HIS A 271 2.11 -22.99 10.97
N THR A 272 1.45 -22.61 9.88
CA THR A 272 1.65 -23.20 8.54
C THR A 272 3.08 -23.05 8.05
N LEU A 273 3.78 -21.99 8.44
CA LEU A 273 5.18 -21.74 8.11
C LEU A 273 6.17 -22.31 9.14
N GLY A 274 5.70 -23.04 10.16
CA GLY A 274 6.55 -23.65 11.18
C GLY A 274 7.23 -22.65 12.14
N ILE A 275 6.65 -21.46 12.31
CA ILE A 275 7.22 -20.39 13.14
C ILE A 275 6.61 -20.44 14.54
N SER A 276 7.47 -20.55 15.56
CA SER A 276 7.07 -20.49 16.97
C SER A 276 6.45 -19.15 17.33
N HIS A 277 5.31 -19.16 18.03
CA HIS A 277 4.53 -17.98 18.39
C HIS A 277 3.79 -18.17 19.71
#